data_AF-A0A378KTF3-F1
#
_entry.id   AF-A0A378KTF3-F1
#
_cell.length_a   1.000
_cell.length_b   1.000
_cell.length_c   1.000
_cell.angle_alpha   90.00
_cell.angle_beta   90.00
_cell.angle_gamma   90.00
#
_symmetry.space_group_name_H-M   'P 1'
#
loop_
_entity.id
_entity.type
_entity.pdbx_description
1 polymer ?
#
loop_
_entity_poly.entity_id
_entity_poly.type
_entity_poly.pdbx_seq_one_letter_code
_entity_poly.pdbx_strand_id
1 'polypeptide(L)'
;MNYFLRFIFCIVLLVLSGCATQQPGIGKSKELSQCLQLCEQRADSCKQQCSNNCPRCSLIASDEAAMNYLGYVHDKQVQGGYVSRGLNSYRDPLQCRKVTCNCTSDYLTCKQGCTGVIQKRLQAVPYCT
;
A
#
# COMPACT_ATOMS: atom_id res chain seq x y z
N MET A 1 56.35 39.86 -4.76
CA MET A 1 55.91 38.47 -5.01
C MET A 1 55.17 37.80 -3.84
N ASN A 2 55.33 38.20 -2.58
CA ASN A 2 54.66 37.54 -1.43
C ASN A 2 53.13 37.77 -1.33
N TYR A 3 52.61 38.91 -1.79
CA TYR A 3 51.17 39.21 -1.69
C TYR A 3 50.31 38.40 -2.66
N PHE A 4 50.83 38.13 -3.86
CA PHE A 4 50.16 37.30 -4.86
C PHE A 4 50.02 35.85 -4.40
N LEU A 5 51.07 35.31 -3.79
CA LEU A 5 51.08 33.96 -3.21
C LEU A 5 50.08 33.84 -2.05
N ARG A 6 49.96 34.87 -1.21
CA ARG A 6 48.96 34.92 -0.14
C ARG A 6 47.52 34.96 -0.68
N PHE A 7 47.27 35.73 -1.74
CA PHE A 7 45.96 35.81 -2.38
C PHE A 7 45.52 34.46 -2.96
N ILE A 8 46.42 33.77 -3.67
CA ILE A 8 46.15 32.44 -4.21
C ILE A 8 45.84 31.45 -3.08
N PHE A 9 46.60 31.49 -1.98
CA PHE A 9 46.37 30.62 -0.83
C PHE A 9 45.00 30.86 -0.16
N CYS A 10 44.57 32.13 -0.04
CA CYS A 10 43.26 32.47 0.49
C CYS A 10 42.11 31.98 -0.40
N ILE A 11 42.25 32.06 -1.72
CA ILE A 11 41.25 31.57 -2.67
C ILE A 11 41.13 30.04 -2.59
N VAL A 12 42.25 29.33 -2.49
CA VAL A 12 42.25 27.86 -2.33
C VAL A 12 41.55 27.44 -1.04
N LEU A 13 41.78 28.15 0.07
CA LEU A 13 41.11 27.88 1.35
C LEU A 13 39.60 28.15 1.31
N LEU A 14 39.16 29.19 0.58
CA LEU A 14 37.73 29.49 0.41
C LEU A 14 37.00 28.47 -0.48
N VAL A 15 37.68 27.92 -1.49
CA VAL A 15 37.10 26.86 -2.34
C VAL A 15 36.99 25.54 -1.56
N LEU A 16 37.96 25.24 -0.68
CA LEU A 16 37.94 24.02 0.14
C LEU A 16 36.88 24.05 1.26
N SER A 17 36.52 25.23 1.79
CA SER A 17 35.49 25.36 2.82
C SER A 17 34.05 25.27 2.28
N GLY A 18 33.86 25.42 0.97
CA GLY A 18 32.53 25.34 0.32
C GLY A 18 31.92 23.94 0.25
N CYS A 19 32.72 22.88 0.41
CA CYS A 19 32.23 21.49 0.36
C CYS A 19 31.74 20.94 1.72
N ALA A 20 31.96 21.66 2.83
CA ALA A 20 31.59 21.18 4.17
C ALA A 20 30.12 21.45 4.54
N THR A 21 29.41 22.30 3.79
CA THR A 21 28.05 22.78 4.12
C THR A 21 26.91 22.09 3.38
N GLN A 22 27.18 21.08 2.55
CA GLN A 22 26.15 20.21 1.99
C GLN A 22 26.19 18.82 2.64
N GLN A 23 25.80 18.76 3.91
CA GLN A 23 25.28 17.51 4.47
C GLN A 23 23.76 17.61 4.54
N PRO A 24 23.01 17.13 3.52
CA PRO A 24 21.59 16.90 3.69
C PRO A 24 21.41 15.71 4.64
N GLY A 25 21.22 15.99 5.95
CA GLY A 25 20.49 15.11 6.85
C GLY A 25 21.21 13.87 7.43
N ILE A 26 22.41 14.02 8.01
CA ILE A 26 23.13 12.92 8.71
C ILE A 26 22.52 12.56 10.10
N GLY A 27 21.35 13.09 10.45
CA GLY A 27 20.60 12.67 11.64
C GLY A 27 19.70 11.43 11.46
N LYS A 28 19.46 10.96 10.22
CA LYS A 28 18.33 10.05 9.91
C LYS A 28 18.67 8.57 9.74
N SER A 29 19.94 8.15 9.69
CA SER A 29 20.24 6.74 9.32
C SER A 29 19.75 5.73 10.36
N LYS A 30 19.83 6.06 11.65
CA LYS A 30 19.37 5.21 12.76
C LYS A 30 17.83 5.16 12.85
N GLU A 31 17.16 6.29 12.60
CA GLU A 31 15.69 6.34 12.50
C GLU A 31 15.17 5.61 11.26
N LEU A 32 15.89 5.72 10.13
CA LEU A 32 15.52 5.05 8.88
C LEU A 32 15.62 3.53 9.03
N SER A 33 16.71 3.01 9.59
CA SER A 33 16.87 1.57 9.82
C SER A 33 15.79 1.02 10.76
N GLN A 34 15.47 1.77 11.83
CA GLN A 34 14.39 1.39 12.76
C GLN A 34 13.01 1.41 12.09
N CYS A 35 12.74 2.40 11.25
CA CYS A 35 11.49 2.48 10.49
C CYS A 35 11.35 1.31 9.51
N LEU A 36 12.42 0.98 8.77
CA LEU A 36 12.43 -0.16 7.85
C LEU A 36 12.21 -1.49 8.57
N GLN A 37 12.85 -1.67 9.73
CA GLN A 37 12.69 -2.87 10.56
C GLN A 37 11.23 -3.00 11.07
N LEU A 38 10.60 -1.89 11.45
CA LEU A 38 9.18 -1.89 11.84
C LEU A 38 8.27 -2.27 10.67
N CYS A 39 8.57 -1.81 9.45
CA CYS A 39 7.82 -2.20 8.25
C CYS A 39 7.91 -3.71 7.99
N GLU A 40 9.10 -4.30 8.17
CA GLU A 40 9.32 -5.74 8.00
C GLU A 40 8.53 -6.55 9.04
N GLN A 41 8.59 -6.17 10.32
CA GLN A 41 7.82 -6.81 11.39
C GLN A 41 6.30 -6.75 11.15
N ARG A 42 5.81 -5.62 10.62
CA ARG A 42 4.38 -5.46 10.26
C ARG A 42 4.01 -6.31 9.05
N ALA A 43 4.90 -6.45 8.06
CA ALA A 43 4.66 -7.29 6.90
C ALA A 43 4.54 -8.77 7.30
N ASP A 44 5.39 -9.24 8.22
CA ASP A 44 5.33 -10.61 8.71
C ASP A 44 4.09 -10.86 9.58
N SER A 45 3.74 -9.92 10.46
CA SER A 45 2.47 -9.95 11.19
C SER A 45 1.26 -10.01 10.23
N CYS A 46 1.28 -9.23 9.15
CA CYS A 46 0.23 -9.23 8.14
C CYS A 46 0.10 -10.59 7.45
N LYS A 47 1.22 -11.22 7.07
CA LYS A 47 1.22 -12.56 6.46
C LYS A 47 0.70 -13.64 7.41
N GLN A 48 1.01 -13.54 8.70
CA GLN A 48 0.59 -14.52 9.71
C GLN A 48 -0.90 -14.38 10.08
N GLN A 49 -1.37 -13.14 10.22
CA GLN A 49 -2.72 -12.86 10.72
C GLN A 49 -3.76 -12.79 9.62
N CYS A 50 -3.35 -12.44 8.39
CA CYS A 50 -4.33 -12.33 7.33
C CYS A 50 -4.71 -13.68 6.71
N SER A 51 -5.88 -14.18 7.12
CA SER A 51 -6.55 -15.31 6.46
C SER A 51 -7.65 -14.89 5.46
N ASN A 52 -7.98 -13.60 5.41
CA ASN A 52 -9.02 -13.02 4.56
C ASN A 52 -8.37 -12.39 3.32
N ASN A 53 -7.95 -13.25 2.39
CA ASN A 53 -7.41 -12.82 1.10
C ASN A 53 -8.52 -12.68 0.05
N CYS A 54 -8.24 -11.98 -1.05
CA CYS A 54 -9.18 -11.83 -2.17
C CYS A 54 -9.83 -13.14 -2.63
N PRO A 55 -9.09 -14.23 -2.87
CA PRO A 55 -9.69 -15.49 -3.28
C PRO A 55 -10.75 -16.01 -2.30
N ARG A 56 -10.43 -16.00 -0.99
CA ARG A 56 -11.35 -16.48 0.04
C ARG A 56 -12.58 -15.60 0.18
N CYS A 57 -12.41 -14.27 0.16
CA CYS A 57 -13.54 -13.36 0.21
C CYS A 57 -14.44 -13.52 -1.01
N SER A 58 -13.86 -13.59 -2.22
CA SER A 58 -14.61 -13.79 -3.45
C SER A 58 -15.41 -15.10 -3.43
N LEU A 59 -14.85 -16.18 -2.88
CA LEU A 59 -15.54 -17.45 -2.70
C LEU A 59 -16.74 -17.32 -1.75
N ILE A 60 -16.54 -16.74 -0.56
CA ILE A 60 -17.61 -16.54 0.43
C ILE A 60 -18.72 -15.65 -0.13
N ALA A 61 -18.36 -14.53 -0.77
CA ALA A 61 -19.32 -13.61 -1.38
C ALA A 61 -20.10 -14.27 -2.53
N SER A 62 -19.48 -15.19 -3.27
CA SER A 62 -20.15 -15.95 -4.34
C SER A 62 -21.12 -16.99 -3.78
N ASP A 63 -20.73 -17.68 -2.71
CA ASP A 63 -21.57 -18.65 -2.02
C ASP A 63 -22.81 -17.99 -1.40
N GLU A 64 -22.62 -16.85 -0.73
CA GLU A 64 -23.71 -16.06 -0.17
C GLU A 64 -24.67 -15.55 -1.28
N ALA A 65 -24.13 -15.05 -2.39
CA ALA A 65 -24.94 -14.64 -3.54
C ALA A 65 -25.75 -15.81 -4.11
N ALA A 66 -25.17 -17.01 -4.17
CA ALA A 66 -25.85 -18.22 -4.64
C ALA A 66 -27.00 -18.62 -3.71
N MET A 67 -26.77 -18.62 -2.40
CA MET A 67 -27.80 -18.91 -1.40
C MET A 67 -28.97 -17.92 -1.48
N ASN A 68 -28.68 -16.62 -1.57
CA ASN A 68 -29.70 -15.58 -1.70
C ASN A 68 -30.48 -15.69 -3.03
N TYR A 69 -29.80 -16.01 -4.12
CA TYR A 69 -30.43 -16.23 -5.41
C TYR A 69 -31.36 -17.45 -5.39
N LEU A 70 -30.94 -18.57 -4.80
CA LEU A 70 -31.76 -19.76 -4.65
C LEU A 70 -33.03 -19.49 -3.82
N GLY A 71 -32.90 -18.73 -2.73
CA GLY A 71 -34.05 -18.27 -1.94
C GLY A 71 -35.04 -17.47 -2.79
N TYR A 72 -34.55 -16.52 -3.58
CA TYR A 72 -35.40 -15.74 -4.50
C TYR A 72 -36.09 -16.62 -5.55
N VAL A 73 -35.37 -17.57 -6.15
CA VAL A 73 -35.95 -18.48 -7.16
C VAL A 73 -37.06 -19.31 -6.51
N HIS A 74 -36.83 -19.83 -5.32
CA HIS A 74 -37.83 -20.57 -4.56
C HIS A 74 -39.08 -19.71 -4.28
N ASP A 75 -38.90 -18.49 -3.79
CA ASP A 75 -40.01 -17.56 -3.53
C ASP A 75 -40.82 -17.28 -4.79
N LYS A 76 -40.15 -17.11 -5.94
CA LYS A 76 -40.83 -16.90 -7.23
C LYS A 76 -41.59 -18.13 -7.69
N GLN A 77 -41.04 -19.33 -7.51
CA GLN A 77 -41.73 -20.57 -7.83
C GLN A 77 -42.99 -20.75 -6.97
N VAL A 78 -42.89 -20.51 -5.67
CA VAL A 78 -44.03 -20.63 -4.74
C VAL A 78 -45.13 -19.61 -5.06
N GLN A 79 -44.76 -18.38 -5.45
CA GLN A 79 -45.69 -17.32 -5.82
C GLN A 79 -46.23 -17.44 -7.26
N GLY A 80 -45.76 -18.42 -8.05
CA GLY A 80 -46.12 -18.56 -9.47
C GLY A 80 -45.58 -17.43 -10.38
N GLY A 81 -44.54 -16.72 -9.94
CA GLY A 81 -43.89 -15.65 -10.69
C GLY A 81 -42.75 -16.16 -11.58
N TYR A 82 -42.22 -15.26 -12.42
CA TYR A 82 -41.03 -15.55 -13.23
C TYR A 82 -39.75 -14.99 -12.59
N VAL A 83 -38.63 -15.66 -12.85
CA VAL A 83 -37.28 -15.25 -12.43
C VAL A 83 -36.80 -14.15 -13.36
N SER A 84 -36.64 -12.93 -12.83
CA SER A 84 -36.21 -11.75 -13.60
C SER A 84 -34.82 -11.24 -13.25
N ARG A 85 -34.30 -11.62 -12.08
CA ARG A 85 -32.95 -11.27 -11.61
C ARG A 85 -32.03 -12.47 -11.80
N GLY A 86 -30.80 -12.20 -12.24
CA GLY A 86 -29.75 -13.22 -12.32
C GLY A 86 -28.95 -13.32 -11.04
N LEU A 87 -28.14 -14.38 -10.91
CA LEU A 87 -27.26 -14.61 -9.76
C LEU A 87 -26.40 -13.38 -9.39
N ASN A 88 -25.81 -12.73 -10.39
CA ASN A 88 -24.93 -11.57 -10.17
C ASN A 88 -25.65 -10.36 -9.55
N SER A 89 -26.99 -10.29 -9.60
CA SER A 89 -27.76 -9.25 -8.91
C SER A 89 -27.76 -9.41 -7.39
N TYR A 90 -27.34 -10.57 -6.88
CA TYR A 90 -27.25 -10.89 -5.45
C TYR A 90 -25.82 -10.81 -4.92
N ARG A 91 -24.84 -10.51 -5.78
CA ARG A 91 -23.44 -10.30 -5.38
C ARG A 91 -23.24 -8.85 -5.00
N ASP A 92 -22.87 -8.58 -3.75
CA ASP A 92 -22.48 -7.23 -3.32
C ASP A 92 -21.06 -6.89 -3.84
N PRO A 93 -20.92 -5.91 -4.76
CA PRO A 93 -19.61 -5.53 -5.30
C PRO A 93 -18.70 -4.86 -4.25
N LEU A 94 -19.24 -4.43 -3.10
CA LEU A 94 -18.48 -3.80 -2.03
C LEU A 94 -17.99 -4.78 -0.97
N GLN A 95 -18.57 -5.98 -0.91
CA GLN A 95 -18.29 -6.99 0.12
C GLN A 95 -16.81 -7.39 0.20
N CYS A 96 -16.12 -7.43 -0.95
CA CYS A 96 -14.69 -7.74 -1.04
C CYS A 96 -13.81 -6.55 -1.44
N ARG A 97 -14.32 -5.31 -1.38
CA ARG A 97 -13.55 -4.09 -1.71
C ARG A 97 -12.43 -3.80 -0.71
N LYS A 98 -12.39 -4.53 0.42
CA LYS A 98 -11.49 -4.30 1.56
C LYS A 98 -10.96 -5.61 2.17
N VAL A 99 -10.53 -6.57 1.36
CA VAL A 99 -9.59 -7.59 1.88
C VAL A 99 -8.20 -6.97 1.88
N THR A 100 -7.93 -6.31 3.00
CA THR A 100 -6.77 -5.46 3.35
C THR A 100 -5.46 -6.22 3.42
N CYS A 101 -5.29 -7.30 2.66
CA CYS A 101 -4.19 -8.23 2.83
C CYS A 101 -3.29 -8.28 1.62
N ASN A 102 -3.00 -7.11 1.07
CA ASN A 102 -1.86 -6.96 0.19
C ASN A 102 -0.66 -6.53 1.04
N CYS A 103 -0.17 -7.45 1.88
CA CYS A 103 0.95 -7.20 2.79
C CYS A 103 2.18 -6.66 2.06
N THR A 104 2.37 -7.05 0.79
CA THR A 104 3.43 -6.53 -0.08
C THR A 104 3.21 -5.06 -0.42
N SER A 105 2.02 -4.67 -0.85
CA SER A 105 1.68 -3.27 -1.14
C SER A 105 1.78 -2.40 0.11
N ASP A 106 1.31 -2.90 1.25
CA ASP A 106 1.37 -2.20 2.52
C ASP A 106 2.82 -2.03 3.01
N TYR A 107 3.64 -3.06 2.85
CA TYR A 107 5.08 -3.00 3.11
C TYR A 107 5.79 -1.96 2.23
N LEU A 108 5.52 -1.96 0.92
CA LEU A 108 6.10 -0.99 -0.01
C LEU A 108 5.69 0.45 0.35
N THR A 109 4.44 0.65 0.71
CA THR A 109 3.92 1.94 1.18
C THR A 109 4.59 2.37 2.49
N CYS A 110 4.79 1.43 3.42
CA CYS A 110 5.50 1.68 4.67
C CYS A 110 6.95 2.12 4.42
N LYS A 111 7.69 1.43 3.54
CA LYS A 111 9.07 1.83 3.16
C LYS A 111 9.11 3.22 2.54
N GLN A 112 8.17 3.53 1.64
CA GLN A 112 8.07 4.87 1.04
C GLN A 112 7.88 5.95 2.10
N GLY A 113 7.02 5.68 3.10
CA GLY A 113 6.86 6.53 4.28
C GLY A 113 8.15 6.76 5.06
N CYS A 114 8.96 5.70 5.28
CA CYS A 114 10.25 5.82 5.95
C CYS A 114 11.26 6.70 5.18
N THR A 115 11.22 6.66 3.86
CA THR A 115 12.10 7.48 3.01
C THR A 115 11.61 8.92 2.83
N GLY A 116 10.42 9.27 3.35
CA GLY A 116 9.84 10.60 3.26
C GLY A 116 9.25 10.96 1.88
N VAL A 117 9.25 10.02 0.93
CA VAL A 117 8.72 10.21 -0.42
C VAL A 117 7.63 9.18 -0.68
N ILE A 118 6.37 9.59 -0.54
CA ILE A 118 5.21 8.77 -0.87
C ILE A 118 4.80 9.08 -2.31
N GLN A 119 5.04 8.13 -3.22
CA GLN A 119 4.55 8.24 -4.59
C GLN A 119 3.08 7.83 -4.63
N LYS A 120 2.19 8.77 -4.29
CA LYS A 120 0.74 8.53 -4.34
C LYS A 120 0.29 8.49 -5.80
N ARG A 121 0.06 7.29 -6.33
CA ARG A 121 -0.67 7.12 -7.59
C ARG A 121 -2.16 7.16 -7.27
N LEU A 122 -2.92 8.01 -7.98
CA LEU A 122 -4.37 7.93 -7.98
C LEU A 122 -4.77 6.68 -8.76
N GLN A 123 -4.83 5.55 -8.06
CA GLN A 123 -5.33 4.29 -8.60
C GLN A 123 -6.66 3.99 -7.94
N ALA A 124 -7.61 3.47 -8.74
CA ALA A 124 -8.83 2.91 -8.19
C ALA A 124 -8.47 1.81 -7.19
N VAL A 125 -9.22 1.73 -6.09
CA VAL A 125 -9.04 0.65 -5.11
C VAL A 125 -9.17 -0.68 -5.85
N PRO A 126 -8.17 -1.57 -5.75
CA PRO A 126 -8.23 -2.86 -6.44
C PRO A 126 -9.44 -3.64 -5.93
N TYR A 127 -10.26 -4.11 -6.87
CA TYR A 127 -11.33 -5.06 -6.57
C TYR A 127 -10.74 -6.46 -6.58
N CYS A 128 -11.27 -7.34 -5.73
CA CYS A 128 -11.05 -8.76 -5.92
C CYS A 128 -11.82 -9.20 -7.17
N THR A 129 -11.09 -9.55 -8.21
CA THR A 129 -11.62 -10.22 -9.40
C THR A 129 -11.87 -11.68 -9.11
#